data_AF-A0A7X7MJF7-F1
#
_entry.id   AF-A0A7X7MJF7-F1
#
_cell.length_a   1.000
_cell.length_b   1.000
_cell.length_c   1.000
_cell.angle_alpha   90.00
_cell.angle_beta   90.00
_cell.angle_gamma   90.00
#
_symmetry.space_group_name_H-M   'P 1'
#
loop_
_entity.id
_entity.type
_entity.pdbx_description
1 polymer ?
#
loop_
_entity_poly.entity_id
_entity_poly.type
_entity_poly.pdbx_seq_one_letter_code
_entity_poly.pdbx_strand_id
1 'polypeptide(L)'
;MMSSGHFYLYTSSRLETLADLYADTRRRAPRLFRPDDILSAETIVVPTKGVAVWLEHYLCQRHSFVLANISFPFIRSQIDELLRRRQPAGASTENPFAPYSIPRMTWDIMSLLHFHLDQYQELHGYLDDAVNRESCPQLRHYQLAVRIAQLFDQYLIYRPALLQDWCDNPAGHKHWQATLWRQLREQAGCPSPAEALQEFCQGALQPAAFAPLSIFGSSVMPPSFLQVFKKLSTVVPVHFFYLNPCEEYWADQKNKWQRREYAAFEDSQFSNPLLGNLGMQGQEFFREVLKLEDIFEVEPESETGGYRNYAWIDDRAEAEPESSAPGILQRLQHDIRKQVSPGAGEELPGLSGTDDSLTIHSCHYDLRQVEVLHNHLLALLQKHQYALNDILIMAPDISRFATLIQAVFDQGPLAGHYALSDRSISQDNLLAEAFLGILSLCHSRFPVSQVLQLLDSQALRARFGFSSEDMVTIRAWLSEAKVHWGKDAAERELLYGRAFANYS
;
A
#
# COMPACT_ATOMS: atom_id res chain seq x y z
N MET A 1 27.91 23.94 -14.99
CA MET A 1 27.34 24.54 -13.76
C MET A 1 26.61 23.43 -13.06
N MET A 2 27.18 22.91 -11.97
CA MET A 2 26.50 21.90 -11.14
C MET A 2 25.17 22.50 -10.70
N SER A 3 24.05 21.82 -10.96
CA SER A 3 22.74 22.24 -10.45
C SER A 3 22.83 22.33 -8.94
N SER A 4 22.60 23.52 -8.38
CA SER A 4 22.49 23.66 -6.93
C SER A 4 21.35 22.76 -6.44
N GLY A 5 21.61 21.99 -5.37
CA GLY A 5 20.60 21.13 -4.77
C GLY A 5 19.53 22.00 -4.12
N HIS A 6 18.27 21.76 -4.48
CA HIS A 6 17.11 22.41 -3.88
C HIS A 6 15.95 21.41 -3.72
N PHE A 7 15.12 21.65 -2.71
CA PHE A 7 13.86 20.94 -2.53
C PHE A 7 12.75 21.74 -3.20
N TYR A 8 12.22 21.25 -4.32
CA TYR A 8 11.14 21.88 -5.05
C TYR A 8 9.81 21.28 -4.60
N LEU A 9 8.90 22.11 -4.10
CA LEU A 9 7.56 21.69 -3.70
C LEU A 9 6.54 22.19 -4.73
N TYR A 10 5.73 21.27 -5.23
CA TYR A 10 4.62 21.54 -6.15
C TYR A 10 3.33 21.03 -5.52
N THR A 11 2.32 21.89 -5.41
CA THR A 11 1.06 21.51 -4.73
C THR A 11 -0.15 21.71 -5.64
N SER A 12 -1.07 20.73 -5.61
CA SER A 12 -2.36 20.81 -6.29
C SER A 12 -3.33 19.79 -5.71
N SER A 13 -4.64 20.03 -5.87
CA SER A 13 -5.70 19.06 -5.53
C SER A 13 -5.94 18.01 -6.61
N ARG A 14 -5.29 18.12 -7.77
CA ARG A 14 -5.48 17.21 -8.91
C ARG A 14 -4.15 16.63 -9.37
N LEU A 15 -4.11 15.31 -9.55
CA LEU A 15 -2.91 14.62 -10.04
C LEU A 15 -2.60 15.03 -11.48
N GLU A 16 -3.62 15.28 -12.29
CA GLU A 16 -3.55 15.73 -13.68
C GLU A 16 -2.74 17.03 -13.79
N THR A 17 -3.02 17.99 -12.91
CA THR A 17 -2.32 19.27 -12.88
C THR A 17 -0.86 19.10 -12.46
N LEU A 18 -0.58 18.25 -11.47
CA LEU A 18 0.79 17.90 -11.10
C LEU A 18 1.55 17.20 -12.22
N ALA A 19 0.89 16.33 -12.99
CA ALA A 19 1.49 15.62 -14.11
C ALA A 19 1.81 16.56 -15.28
N ASP A 20 0.89 17.47 -15.60
CA ASP A 20 1.10 18.52 -16.61
C ASP A 20 2.27 19.42 -16.19
N LEU A 21 2.32 19.82 -14.92
CA LEU A 21 3.42 20.62 -14.37
C LEU A 21 4.77 19.88 -14.40
N TYR A 22 4.78 18.60 -14.03
CA TYR A 22 5.96 17.74 -14.18
C TYR A 22 6.44 17.72 -15.64
N ALA A 23 5.54 17.51 -16.60
CA ALA A 23 5.87 17.49 -18.02
C ALA A 23 6.49 18.82 -18.50
N ASP A 24 5.88 19.95 -18.13
CA ASP A 24 6.31 21.28 -18.55
C ASP A 24 7.63 21.70 -17.91
N THR A 25 7.78 21.51 -16.60
CA THR A 25 9.01 21.83 -15.87
C THR A 25 10.18 20.97 -16.34
N ARG A 26 9.95 19.67 -16.54
CA ARG A 26 10.94 18.74 -17.11
C ARG A 26 11.36 19.12 -18.52
N ARG A 27 10.43 19.57 -19.37
CA ARG A 27 10.72 20.01 -20.74
C ARG A 27 11.61 21.26 -20.75
N ARG A 28 11.34 22.21 -19.85
CA ARG A 28 12.11 23.47 -19.75
C ARG A 28 13.51 23.25 -19.18
N ALA A 29 13.66 22.37 -18.19
CA ALA A 29 14.92 22.18 -17.47
C ALA A 29 15.25 20.69 -17.25
N PRO A 30 15.58 19.92 -18.31
CA PRO A 30 15.72 18.46 -18.22
C PRO A 30 16.83 18.00 -17.26
N ARG A 31 17.91 18.77 -17.11
CA ARG A 31 19.03 18.46 -16.20
C ARG A 31 18.65 18.48 -14.71
N LEU A 32 17.51 19.09 -14.35
CA LEU A 32 17.01 19.05 -12.97
C LEU A 32 16.29 17.75 -12.64
N PHE A 33 15.87 16.98 -13.64
CA PHE A 33 15.06 15.77 -13.44
C PHE A 33 15.82 14.48 -13.74
N ARG A 34 16.88 14.55 -14.55
CA ARG A 34 17.64 13.36 -14.99
C ARG A 34 19.14 13.48 -14.70
N PRO A 35 19.83 12.34 -14.50
CA PRO A 35 21.30 12.33 -14.42
C PRO A 35 21.97 12.94 -15.66
N ASP A 36 23.22 13.39 -15.53
CA ASP A 36 23.99 13.94 -16.65
C ASP A 36 24.24 12.89 -17.76
N ASP A 37 24.33 11.62 -17.39
CA ASP A 37 24.42 10.50 -18.33
C ASP A 37 23.06 10.22 -18.98
N ILE A 38 23.04 10.18 -20.30
CA ILE A 38 21.83 10.04 -21.14
C ILE A 38 21.23 8.64 -21.01
N LEU A 39 22.06 7.62 -20.73
CA LEU A 39 21.60 6.23 -20.60
C LEU A 39 21.16 5.87 -19.18
N SER A 40 21.43 6.74 -18.21
CA SER A 40 21.00 6.53 -16.83
C SER A 40 19.50 6.78 -16.69
N ALA A 41 18.82 5.90 -15.96
CA ALA A 41 17.38 5.98 -15.77
C ALA A 41 16.99 7.19 -14.92
N GLU A 42 15.91 7.88 -15.33
CA GLU A 42 15.26 8.89 -14.50
C GLU A 42 14.47 8.22 -13.39
N THR A 43 14.48 8.78 -12.18
CA THR A 43 13.81 8.16 -11.02
C THR A 43 12.62 8.99 -10.55
N ILE A 44 11.43 8.38 -10.59
CA ILE A 44 10.18 8.95 -10.09
C ILE A 44 9.63 8.04 -8.99
N VAL A 45 9.78 8.47 -7.74
CA VAL A 45 9.27 7.76 -6.57
C VAL A 45 7.76 7.89 -6.52
N VAL A 46 7.07 6.76 -6.43
CA VAL A 46 5.59 6.71 -6.39
C VAL A 46 5.11 5.99 -5.12
N PRO A 47 3.91 6.31 -4.61
CA PRO A 47 3.35 5.62 -3.45
C PRO A 47 2.82 4.22 -3.81
N THR A 48 2.32 4.03 -5.03
CA THR A 48 1.71 2.78 -5.50
C THR A 48 2.02 2.52 -6.96
N LYS A 49 1.92 1.24 -7.38
CA LYS A 49 2.08 0.87 -8.79
C LYS A 49 1.00 1.50 -9.68
N GLY A 50 -0.21 1.70 -9.13
CA GLY A 50 -1.31 2.36 -9.84
C GLY A 50 -0.97 3.78 -10.25
N VAL A 51 -0.32 4.57 -9.38
CA VAL A 51 0.13 5.93 -9.70
C VAL A 51 1.21 5.92 -10.80
N ALA A 52 2.14 4.96 -10.78
CA ALA A 52 3.12 4.83 -11.86
C ALA A 52 2.47 4.57 -13.22
N VAL A 53 1.61 3.54 -13.31
CA VAL A 53 0.91 3.19 -14.56
C VAL A 53 0.02 4.34 -15.03
N TRP A 54 -0.69 4.99 -14.10
CA TRP A 54 -1.52 6.16 -14.41
C TRP A 54 -0.67 7.31 -14.98
N LEU A 55 0.46 7.64 -14.35
CA LEU A 55 1.33 8.72 -14.80
C LEU A 55 1.93 8.41 -16.18
N GLU A 56 2.39 7.18 -16.40
CA GLU A 56 2.88 6.72 -17.70
C GLU A 56 1.80 6.90 -18.79
N HIS A 57 0.60 6.40 -18.54
CA HIS A 57 -0.51 6.49 -19.50
C HIS A 57 -0.94 7.93 -19.74
N TYR A 58 -1.08 8.74 -18.68
CA TYR A 58 -1.51 10.13 -18.76
C TYR A 58 -0.53 10.96 -19.60
N LEU A 59 0.77 10.84 -19.33
CA LEU A 59 1.81 11.57 -20.07
C LEU A 59 1.89 11.13 -21.53
N CYS A 60 1.79 9.83 -21.82
CA CYS A 60 1.80 9.32 -23.20
C CYS A 60 0.57 9.80 -23.99
N GLN A 61 -0.63 9.74 -23.40
CA GLN A 61 -1.86 10.12 -24.10
C GLN A 61 -2.01 11.62 -24.29
N ARG A 62 -1.74 12.42 -23.25
CA ARG A 62 -2.02 13.85 -23.26
C ARG A 62 -0.93 14.68 -23.92
N HIS A 63 0.34 14.31 -23.73
CA HIS A 63 1.48 15.06 -24.25
C HIS A 63 2.09 14.44 -25.50
N SER A 64 1.55 13.31 -25.99
CA SER A 64 2.11 12.52 -27.10
C SER A 64 3.60 12.20 -26.89
N PHE A 65 3.97 11.94 -25.63
CA PHE A 65 5.34 11.64 -25.24
C PHE A 65 5.68 10.18 -25.46
N VAL A 66 6.96 9.93 -25.77
CA VAL A 66 7.57 8.61 -25.61
C VAL A 66 8.30 8.63 -24.27
N LEU A 67 7.76 7.91 -23.29
CA LEU A 67 8.43 7.68 -22.01
C LEU A 67 9.29 6.42 -22.14
N ALA A 68 10.58 6.55 -21.87
CA ALA A 68 11.53 5.45 -21.88
C ALA A 68 12.58 5.65 -20.79
N ASN A 69 13.09 4.55 -20.25
CA ASN A 69 14.15 4.54 -19.24
C ASN A 69 13.81 5.35 -17.96
N ILE A 70 12.57 5.22 -17.48
CA ILE A 70 12.12 5.79 -16.21
C ILE A 70 11.92 4.65 -15.22
N SER A 71 12.45 4.81 -14.03
CA SER A 71 12.26 3.90 -12.90
C SER A 71 11.22 4.47 -11.95
N PHE A 72 10.27 3.62 -11.55
CA PHE A 72 9.20 3.95 -10.61
C PHE A 72 9.35 3.19 -9.28
N PRO A 73 10.41 3.44 -8.48
CA PRO A 73 10.56 2.79 -7.19
C PRO A 73 9.50 3.28 -6.19
N PHE A 74 9.15 2.44 -5.24
CA PHE A 74 8.37 2.87 -4.08
C PHE A 74 9.23 3.65 -3.09
N ILE A 75 8.58 4.46 -2.25
CA ILE A 75 9.24 5.31 -1.25
C ILE A 75 10.25 4.50 -0.44
N ARG A 76 9.83 3.39 0.18
CA ARG A 76 10.72 2.57 1.02
C ARG A 76 11.91 1.99 0.25
N SER A 77 11.68 1.43 -0.94
CA SER A 77 12.76 0.89 -1.77
C SER A 77 13.75 1.96 -2.20
N GLN A 78 13.28 3.19 -2.44
CA GLN A 78 14.15 4.30 -2.77
C GLN A 78 14.99 4.75 -1.57
N ILE A 79 14.39 4.80 -0.38
CA ILE A 79 15.14 5.10 0.85
C ILE A 79 16.25 4.06 1.04
N ASP A 80 15.95 2.77 0.94
CA ASP A 80 16.94 1.69 1.09
C ASP A 80 18.08 1.83 0.07
N GLU A 81 17.79 2.22 -1.18
CA GLU A 81 18.79 2.48 -2.21
C GLU A 81 19.66 3.71 -1.89
N LEU A 82 19.06 4.81 -1.39
CA LEU A 82 19.80 6.01 -0.97
C LEU A 82 20.74 5.71 0.21
N LEU A 83 20.27 4.92 1.18
CA LEU A 83 21.08 4.48 2.31
C LEU A 83 22.22 3.55 1.86
N ARG A 84 21.98 2.67 0.89
CA ARG A 84 23.01 1.80 0.30
C ARG A 84 24.10 2.60 -0.42
N ARG A 85 23.73 3.60 -1.22
CA ARG A 85 24.70 4.44 -1.97
C ARG A 85 25.64 5.24 -1.09
N ARG A 86 25.24 5.50 0.15
CA ARG A 86 26.10 6.17 1.15
C ARG A 86 27.22 5.25 1.65
N GLN A 87 27.04 3.92 1.60
CA GLN A 87 28.05 2.99 2.10
C GLN A 87 29.36 3.08 1.29
N PRO A 88 30.53 2.87 1.93
CA PRO A 88 31.82 3.01 1.27
C PRO A 88 31.97 2.07 0.07
N ALA A 89 32.64 2.56 -0.98
CA ALA A 89 32.95 1.78 -2.18
C ALA A 89 33.71 0.50 -1.81
N GLY A 90 33.08 -0.66 -2.03
CA GLY A 90 33.60 -1.98 -1.61
C GLY A 90 32.66 -2.77 -0.69
N ALA A 91 31.56 -2.16 -0.22
CA ALA A 91 30.47 -2.90 0.40
C ALA A 91 29.88 -3.93 -0.59
N SER A 92 29.41 -5.07 -0.05
CA SER A 92 28.75 -6.12 -0.85
C SER A 92 27.61 -5.52 -1.69
N THR A 93 27.38 -6.06 -2.88
CA THR A 93 26.20 -5.74 -3.70
C THR A 93 24.90 -6.23 -3.07
N GLU A 94 24.98 -7.10 -2.07
CA GLU A 94 23.82 -7.57 -1.32
C GLU A 94 23.20 -6.46 -0.46
N ASN A 95 21.89 -6.55 -0.22
CA ASN A 95 21.19 -5.56 0.59
C ASN A 95 21.73 -5.59 2.04
N PRO A 96 22.41 -4.53 2.53
CA PRO A 96 23.01 -4.51 3.87
C PRO A 96 21.96 -4.62 4.97
N PHE A 97 20.70 -4.30 4.65
CA PHE A 97 19.57 -4.33 5.57
C PHE A 97 18.74 -5.62 5.47
N ALA A 98 19.16 -6.61 4.68
CA ALA A 98 18.47 -7.90 4.57
C ALA A 98 18.20 -8.60 5.92
N PRO A 99 19.10 -8.53 6.93
CA PRO A 99 18.83 -9.06 8.28
C PRO A 99 17.58 -8.47 8.94
N TYR A 100 17.26 -7.21 8.64
CA TYR A 100 16.10 -6.49 9.19
C TYR A 100 14.84 -6.62 8.34
N SER A 101 14.85 -7.48 7.32
CA SER A 101 13.62 -7.78 6.57
C SER A 101 12.66 -8.61 7.43
N ILE A 102 11.35 -8.37 7.29
CA ILE A 102 10.32 -9.13 8.04
C ILE A 102 10.53 -10.65 7.94
N PRO A 103 10.76 -11.25 6.75
CA PRO A 103 10.96 -12.69 6.65
C PRO A 103 12.19 -13.16 7.44
N ARG A 104 13.30 -12.42 7.39
CA ARG A 104 14.52 -12.81 8.07
C ARG A 104 14.39 -12.65 9.59
N MET A 105 13.92 -11.49 10.06
CA MET A 105 13.61 -11.26 11.47
C MET A 105 12.64 -12.31 12.02
N THR A 106 11.65 -12.74 11.24
CA THR A 106 10.71 -13.79 11.68
C THR A 106 11.43 -15.09 12.06
N TRP A 107 12.36 -15.55 11.21
CA TRP A 107 13.12 -16.77 11.49
C TRP A 107 14.11 -16.59 12.63
N ASP A 108 14.79 -15.45 12.68
CA ASP A 108 15.76 -15.15 13.74
C ASP A 108 15.04 -15.02 15.10
N ILE A 109 13.88 -14.35 15.15
CA ILE A 109 13.01 -14.27 16.34
C ILE A 109 12.50 -15.66 16.74
N MET A 110 12.01 -16.45 15.79
CA MET A 110 11.51 -17.80 16.09
C MET A 110 12.61 -18.67 16.72
N SER A 111 13.84 -18.57 16.20
CA SER A 111 15.01 -19.24 16.77
C SER A 111 15.32 -18.74 18.19
N LEU A 112 15.36 -17.42 18.40
CA LEU A 112 15.61 -16.81 19.71
C LEU A 112 14.55 -17.22 20.75
N LEU A 113 13.27 -17.18 20.38
CA LEU A 113 12.17 -17.62 21.24
C LEU A 113 12.29 -19.11 21.59
N HIS A 114 12.74 -19.95 20.66
CA HIS A 114 12.91 -21.38 20.90
C HIS A 114 14.06 -21.70 21.86
N PHE A 115 15.22 -21.05 21.70
CA PHE A 115 16.42 -21.37 22.49
C PHE A 115 16.56 -20.57 23.79
N HIS A 116 15.88 -19.42 23.91
CA HIS A 116 16.03 -18.50 25.03
C HIS A 116 14.70 -18.11 25.67
N LEU A 117 13.71 -19.01 25.64
CA LEU A 117 12.39 -18.76 26.21
C LEU A 117 12.46 -18.28 27.67
N ASP A 118 13.40 -18.82 28.45
CA ASP A 118 13.69 -18.46 29.86
C ASP A 118 13.87 -16.96 30.10
N GLN A 119 14.32 -16.21 29.08
CA GLN A 119 14.55 -14.77 29.15
C GLN A 119 13.28 -13.93 28.94
N TYR A 120 12.17 -14.55 28.52
CA TYR A 120 10.92 -13.89 28.16
C TYR A 120 9.77 -14.40 29.04
N GLN A 121 9.78 -14.02 30.32
CA GLN A 121 8.82 -14.49 31.33
C GLN A 121 7.36 -14.30 30.92
N GLU A 122 7.02 -13.18 30.29
CA GLU A 122 5.67 -12.86 29.85
C GLU A 122 5.20 -13.72 28.68
N LEU A 123 6.12 -14.30 27.89
CA LEU A 123 5.81 -15.15 26.74
C LEU A 123 5.72 -16.64 27.11
N HIS A 124 6.29 -17.06 28.24
CA HIS A 124 6.27 -18.46 28.67
C HIS A 124 4.86 -19.06 28.67
N GLY A 125 3.88 -18.40 29.30
CA GLY A 125 2.52 -18.95 29.38
C GLY A 125 1.87 -19.21 28.01
N TYR A 126 2.28 -18.43 26.99
CA TYR A 126 1.76 -18.56 25.63
C TYR A 126 2.57 -19.52 24.76
N LEU A 127 3.89 -19.61 24.96
CA LEU A 127 4.79 -20.41 24.12
C LEU A 127 5.20 -21.75 24.73
N ASP A 128 4.94 -21.98 26.02
CA ASP A 128 5.28 -23.26 26.65
C ASP A 128 4.39 -24.39 26.11
N ASP A 129 5.02 -25.31 25.38
CA ASP A 129 4.41 -26.49 24.78
C ASP A 129 3.88 -27.48 25.82
N ALA A 130 4.44 -27.48 27.04
CA ALA A 130 3.95 -28.33 28.13
C ALA A 130 2.59 -27.83 28.66
N VAL A 131 2.35 -26.52 28.60
CA VAL A 131 1.09 -25.87 29.00
C VAL A 131 0.05 -25.97 27.87
N ASN A 132 0.48 -25.91 26.62
CA ASN A 132 -0.39 -25.83 25.45
C ASN A 132 -0.42 -27.14 24.67
N ARG A 133 -1.48 -27.93 24.87
CA ARG A 133 -1.71 -29.23 24.17
C ARG A 133 -2.18 -29.08 22.72
N GLU A 134 -1.69 -28.09 21.99
CA GLU A 134 -2.01 -27.93 20.57
C GLU A 134 -1.24 -28.92 19.70
N SER A 135 -1.83 -29.27 18.54
CA SER A 135 -1.24 -30.23 17.61
C SER A 135 0.01 -29.70 16.89
N CYS A 136 0.22 -28.38 16.83
CA CYS A 136 1.32 -27.74 16.08
C CYS A 136 1.92 -26.53 16.83
N PRO A 137 2.71 -26.74 17.90
CA PRO A 137 3.30 -25.66 18.69
C PRO A 137 4.18 -24.71 17.87
N GLN A 138 4.87 -25.21 16.84
CA GLN A 138 5.74 -24.40 15.98
C GLN A 138 4.97 -23.36 15.17
N LEU A 139 3.71 -23.63 14.81
CA LEU A 139 2.88 -22.67 14.07
C LEU A 139 2.62 -21.43 14.92
N ARG A 140 2.36 -21.61 16.21
CA ARG A 140 2.14 -20.52 17.17
C ARG A 140 3.40 -19.67 17.34
N HIS A 141 4.55 -20.32 17.50
CA HIS A 141 5.86 -19.66 17.58
C HIS A 141 6.12 -18.81 16.32
N TYR A 142 5.89 -19.39 15.14
CA TYR A 142 6.03 -18.69 13.87
C TYR A 142 5.08 -17.49 13.78
N GLN A 143 3.79 -17.66 14.09
CA GLN A 143 2.80 -16.57 14.03
C GLN A 143 3.17 -15.42 14.97
N LEU A 144 3.61 -15.72 16.19
CA LEU A 144 4.08 -14.70 17.12
C LEU A 144 5.34 -14.01 16.58
N ALA A 145 6.31 -14.77 16.08
CA ALA A 145 7.53 -14.22 15.50
C ALA A 145 7.23 -13.28 14.32
N VAL A 146 6.27 -13.63 13.46
CA VAL A 146 5.79 -12.75 12.37
C VAL A 146 5.23 -11.44 12.93
N ARG A 147 4.39 -11.50 13.97
CA ARG A 147 3.80 -10.31 14.58
C ARG A 147 4.85 -9.41 15.22
N ILE A 148 5.84 -9.99 15.89
CA ILE A 148 6.96 -9.24 16.49
C ILE A 148 7.83 -8.63 15.39
N ALA A 149 8.17 -9.39 14.34
CA ALA A 149 8.95 -8.87 13.22
C ALA A 149 8.24 -7.69 12.54
N GLN A 150 6.92 -7.77 12.32
CA GLN A 150 6.10 -6.67 11.80
C GLN A 150 6.11 -5.45 12.73
N LEU A 151 6.09 -5.67 14.05
CA LEU A 151 6.13 -4.58 15.02
C LEU A 151 7.50 -3.89 15.04
N PHE A 152 8.59 -4.66 15.00
CA PHE A 152 9.94 -4.10 14.90
C PHE A 152 10.17 -3.37 13.58
N ASP A 153 9.62 -3.87 12.47
CA ASP A 153 9.61 -3.16 11.19
C ASP A 153 8.92 -1.79 11.29
N GLN A 154 7.80 -1.71 12.03
CA GLN A 154 7.13 -0.44 12.31
C GLN A 154 7.98 0.46 13.23
N TYR A 155 8.63 -0.08 14.26
CA TYR A 155 9.49 0.71 15.14
C TYR A 155 10.70 1.29 14.41
N LEU A 156 11.28 0.57 13.45
CA LEU A 156 12.37 1.06 12.61
C LEU A 156 11.99 2.34 11.85
N ILE A 157 10.72 2.49 11.47
CA ILE A 157 10.23 3.64 10.71
C ILE A 157 9.72 4.76 11.64
N TYR A 158 8.87 4.40 12.61
CA TYR A 158 8.09 5.37 13.39
C TYR A 158 8.65 5.65 14.79
N ARG A 159 9.52 4.79 15.33
CA ARG A 159 10.11 4.95 16.67
C ARG A 159 11.61 4.62 16.71
N PRO A 160 12.44 5.17 15.80
CA PRO A 160 13.86 4.88 15.76
C PRO A 160 14.58 5.24 17.08
N ALA A 161 14.20 6.37 17.71
CA ALA A 161 14.78 6.81 18.99
C ALA A 161 14.54 5.80 20.13
N LEU A 162 13.39 5.10 20.12
CA LEU A 162 13.10 4.07 21.13
C LEU A 162 14.02 2.86 20.96
N LEU A 163 14.24 2.42 19.72
CA LEU A 163 15.14 1.29 19.43
C LEU A 163 16.59 1.61 19.77
N GLN A 164 17.00 2.85 19.55
CA GLN A 164 18.32 3.34 19.96
C GLN A 164 18.46 3.36 21.48
N ASP A 165 17.48 3.91 22.21
CA ASP A 165 17.47 3.94 23.67
C ASP A 165 17.50 2.53 24.30
N TRP A 166 16.85 1.55 23.67
CA TRP A 166 16.94 0.14 24.08
C TRP A 166 18.36 -0.43 23.97
N CYS A 167 19.17 0.06 23.03
CA CYS A 167 20.55 -0.35 22.84
C CYS A 167 21.50 0.42 23.78
N ASP A 168 21.29 1.72 23.94
CA ASP A 168 22.15 2.61 24.71
C ASP A 168 21.96 2.47 26.23
N ASN A 169 20.72 2.18 26.68
CA ASN A 169 20.38 2.03 28.10
C ASN A 169 19.82 0.63 28.46
N PRO A 170 20.61 -0.46 28.33
CA PRO A 170 20.12 -1.82 28.60
C PRO A 170 19.58 -2.02 30.03
N ALA A 171 20.17 -1.34 31.02
CA ALA A 171 19.78 -1.46 32.42
C ALA A 171 18.39 -0.87 32.73
N GLY A 172 17.97 0.15 31.95
CA GLY A 172 16.66 0.79 32.09
C GLY A 172 15.53 0.02 31.40
N HIS A 173 15.84 -0.73 30.34
CA HIS A 173 14.87 -1.45 29.51
C HIS A 173 15.03 -2.96 29.62
N LYS A 174 14.48 -3.53 30.70
CA LYS A 174 14.54 -4.96 31.02
C LYS A 174 13.38 -5.80 30.45
N HIS A 175 12.42 -5.17 29.79
CA HIS A 175 11.27 -5.89 29.22
C HIS A 175 11.69 -6.73 28.00
N TRP A 176 10.91 -7.78 27.71
CA TRP A 176 11.25 -8.80 26.70
C TRP A 176 11.53 -8.23 25.30
N GLN A 177 10.77 -7.23 24.84
CA GLN A 177 10.97 -6.62 23.51
C GLN A 177 12.34 -5.98 23.35
N ALA A 178 12.83 -5.25 24.35
CA ALA A 178 14.14 -4.59 24.28
C ALA A 178 15.27 -5.62 24.29
N THR A 179 15.14 -6.67 25.10
CA THR A 179 16.11 -7.78 25.13
C THR A 179 16.16 -8.51 23.79
N LEU A 180 15.01 -8.83 23.21
CA LEU A 180 14.91 -9.48 21.90
C LEU A 180 15.49 -8.61 20.79
N TRP A 181 15.19 -7.30 20.78
CA TRP A 181 15.74 -6.37 19.80
C TRP A 181 17.28 -6.28 19.85
N ARG A 182 17.85 -6.20 21.07
CA ARG A 182 19.32 -6.19 21.25
C ARG A 182 19.97 -7.44 20.69
N GLN A 183 19.39 -8.62 20.94
CA GLN A 183 19.90 -9.90 20.43
C GLN A 183 19.80 -9.98 18.91
N LEU A 184 18.70 -9.51 18.31
CA LEU A 184 18.58 -9.43 16.85
C LEU A 184 19.62 -8.51 16.23
N ARG A 185 19.85 -7.32 16.82
CA ARG A 185 20.88 -6.39 16.36
C ARG A 185 22.28 -6.99 16.47
N GLU A 186 22.58 -7.71 17.54
CA GLU A 186 23.85 -8.42 17.73
C GLU A 186 24.04 -9.53 16.69
N GLN A 187 23.01 -10.35 16.43
CA GLN A 187 23.04 -11.40 15.41
C GLN A 187 23.18 -10.85 13.98
N ALA A 188 22.55 -9.70 13.68
CA ALA A 188 22.64 -9.06 12.38
C ALA A 188 24.07 -8.57 12.07
N GLY A 189 24.82 -8.13 13.09
CA GLY A 189 26.20 -7.68 12.95
C GLY A 189 26.41 -6.42 12.11
N CYS A 190 25.32 -5.72 11.75
CA CYS A 190 25.33 -4.48 10.98
C CYS A 190 24.39 -3.43 11.62
N PRO A 191 24.53 -2.14 11.27
CA PRO A 191 23.59 -1.11 11.73
C PRO A 191 22.19 -1.36 11.15
N SER A 192 21.18 -1.05 11.96
CA SER A 192 19.79 -1.08 11.53
C SER A 192 19.47 0.02 10.51
N PRO A 193 18.41 -0.13 9.70
CA PRO A 193 17.95 0.93 8.80
C PRO A 193 17.68 2.27 9.50
N ALA A 194 17.19 2.22 10.74
CA ALA A 194 16.95 3.40 11.57
C ALA A 194 18.25 4.17 11.87
N GLU A 195 19.30 3.45 12.29
CA GLU A 195 20.63 4.02 12.54
C GLU A 195 21.25 4.57 11.26
N ALA A 196 21.16 3.82 10.15
CA ALA A 196 21.66 4.26 8.85
C ALA A 196 20.93 5.53 8.35
N LEU A 197 19.62 5.63 8.58
CA LEU A 197 18.82 6.81 8.25
C LEU A 197 19.26 8.03 9.05
N GLN A 198 19.44 7.87 10.36
CA GLN A 198 19.92 8.95 11.21
C GLN A 198 21.32 9.42 10.78
N GLU A 199 22.21 8.48 10.47
CA GLU A 199 23.54 8.79 9.96
C GLU A 199 23.48 9.51 8.60
N PHE A 200 22.56 9.12 7.72
CA PHE A 200 22.33 9.78 6.44
C PHE A 200 21.91 11.24 6.63
N CYS A 201 20.96 11.51 7.53
CA CYS A 201 20.46 12.85 7.81
C CYS A 201 21.54 13.75 8.46
N GLN A 202 22.35 13.21 9.36
CA GLN A 202 23.37 13.97 10.09
C GLN A 202 24.67 14.14 9.32
N GLY A 203 25.07 13.14 8.52
CA GLY A 203 26.35 13.13 7.83
C GLY A 203 26.43 14.07 6.62
N ALA A 204 27.66 14.31 6.16
CA ALA A 204 27.89 14.96 4.86
C ALA A 204 27.52 14.00 3.73
N LEU A 205 27.01 14.55 2.61
CA LEU A 205 26.69 13.80 1.39
C LEU A 205 27.66 14.21 0.28
N GLN A 206 28.13 13.23 -0.49
CA GLN A 206 28.97 13.46 -1.66
C GLN A 206 28.05 13.60 -2.89
N PRO A 207 28.00 14.78 -3.56
CA PRO A 207 27.05 15.01 -4.65
C PRO A 207 27.15 13.99 -5.80
N ALA A 208 28.36 13.53 -6.12
CA ALA A 208 28.61 12.58 -7.21
C ALA A 208 27.97 11.18 -6.99
N ALA A 209 27.55 10.84 -5.77
CA ALA A 209 26.92 9.56 -5.48
C ALA A 209 25.40 9.55 -5.75
N PHE A 210 24.80 10.73 -5.98
CA PHE A 210 23.36 10.90 -6.06
C PHE A 210 22.93 11.51 -7.40
N ALA A 211 21.69 11.25 -7.77
CA ALA A 211 21.06 11.78 -8.96
C ALA A 211 19.80 12.58 -8.59
N PRO A 212 19.36 13.51 -9.43
CA PRO A 212 18.08 14.19 -9.23
C PRO A 212 16.92 13.19 -9.16
N LEU A 213 15.88 13.55 -8.42
CA LEU A 213 14.79 12.63 -8.10
C LEU A 213 13.45 13.38 -8.02
N SER A 214 12.40 12.77 -8.56
CA SER A 214 11.03 13.23 -8.38
C SER A 214 10.25 12.32 -7.43
N ILE A 215 9.38 12.89 -6.60
CA ILE A 215 8.42 12.17 -5.75
C ILE A 215 7.04 12.61 -6.21
N PHE A 216 6.21 11.66 -6.65
CA PHE A 216 4.96 11.99 -7.34
C PHE A 216 3.72 11.42 -6.64
N GLY A 217 2.76 12.30 -6.33
CA GLY A 217 1.42 11.93 -5.89
C GLY A 217 1.34 11.35 -4.48
N SER A 218 2.38 11.52 -3.66
CA SER A 218 2.37 11.05 -2.28
C SER A 218 1.67 12.05 -1.37
N SER A 219 0.57 11.65 -0.72
CA SER A 219 -0.18 12.46 0.26
C SER A 219 0.10 12.09 1.71
N VAL A 220 0.88 11.03 1.95
CA VAL A 220 1.33 10.58 3.28
C VAL A 220 2.73 9.97 3.15
N MET A 221 3.63 10.29 4.09
CA MET A 221 4.95 9.67 4.18
C MET A 221 5.45 9.73 5.64
N PRO A 222 6.21 8.72 6.12
CA PRO A 222 6.90 8.82 7.40
C PRO A 222 7.79 10.07 7.49
N PRO A 223 7.80 10.79 8.64
CA PRO A 223 8.61 12.01 8.79
C PRO A 223 10.12 11.78 8.56
N SER A 224 10.63 10.61 8.99
CA SER A 224 12.02 10.20 8.79
C SER A 224 12.39 10.10 7.31
N PHE A 225 11.48 9.63 6.46
CA PHE A 225 11.72 9.55 5.01
C PHE A 225 11.68 10.92 4.36
N LEU A 226 10.76 11.79 4.79
CA LEU A 226 10.71 13.17 4.31
C LEU A 226 12.03 13.92 4.63
N GLN A 227 12.57 13.71 5.84
CA GLN A 227 13.88 14.25 6.23
C GLN A 227 15.03 13.74 5.35
N VAL A 228 15.01 12.46 4.94
CA VAL A 228 16.01 11.91 4.00
C VAL A 228 15.95 12.63 2.66
N PHE A 229 14.75 12.83 2.10
CA PHE A 229 14.60 13.58 0.84
C PHE A 229 14.99 15.04 0.98
N LYS A 230 14.66 15.68 2.10
CA LYS A 230 15.10 17.05 2.39
C LYS A 230 16.62 17.14 2.54
N LYS A 231 17.26 16.16 3.18
CA LYS A 231 18.72 16.10 3.26
C LYS A 231 19.35 15.87 1.90
N LEU A 232 18.79 14.97 1.09
CA LEU A 232 19.24 14.72 -0.27
C LEU A 232 19.17 15.99 -1.13
N SER A 233 18.15 16.82 -0.91
CA SER A 233 17.96 18.06 -1.65
C SER A 233 19.09 19.07 -1.44
N THR A 234 19.97 18.91 -0.45
CA THR A 234 21.10 19.83 -0.26
C THR A 234 22.22 19.57 -1.28
N VAL A 235 22.22 18.42 -1.95
CA VAL A 235 23.27 18.03 -2.92
C VAL A 235 22.76 17.81 -4.34
N VAL A 236 21.49 17.44 -4.51
CA VAL A 236 20.85 17.23 -5.82
C VAL A 236 19.43 17.82 -5.82
N PRO A 237 18.86 18.19 -6.99
CA PRO A 237 17.46 18.59 -7.09
C PRO A 237 16.52 17.46 -6.64
N VAL A 238 15.56 17.79 -5.78
CA VAL A 238 14.48 16.90 -5.37
C VAL A 238 13.15 17.59 -5.65
N HIS A 239 12.32 16.99 -6.51
CA HIS A 239 11.04 17.55 -6.93
C HIS A 239 9.90 16.78 -6.26
N PHE A 240 9.17 17.41 -5.35
CA PHE A 240 8.04 16.80 -4.66
C PHE A 240 6.70 17.34 -5.20
N PHE A 241 6.00 16.51 -5.97
CA PHE A 241 4.65 16.76 -6.46
C PHE A 241 3.64 16.24 -5.44
N TYR A 242 3.27 17.14 -4.53
CA TYR A 242 2.41 16.88 -3.39
C TYR A 242 0.93 17.06 -3.75
N LEU A 243 0.17 15.96 -3.69
CA LEU A 243 -1.28 15.99 -3.83
C LEU A 243 -1.91 16.50 -2.53
N ASN A 244 -2.32 17.77 -2.53
CA ASN A 244 -2.89 18.46 -1.38
C ASN A 244 -4.38 18.73 -1.63
N PRO A 245 -5.32 18.27 -0.78
CA PRO A 245 -6.75 18.50 -1.00
C PRO A 245 -7.20 19.95 -0.79
N CYS A 246 -6.40 20.78 -0.10
CA CYS A 246 -6.82 22.12 0.33
C CYS A 246 -5.77 23.22 0.09
N GLU A 247 -6.23 24.35 -0.48
CA GLU A 247 -5.41 25.54 -0.81
C GLU A 247 -4.81 26.21 0.42
N GLU A 248 -5.61 26.29 1.48
CA GLU A 248 -5.29 27.01 2.69
C GLU A 248 -4.68 26.06 3.74
N TYR A 249 -4.11 26.62 4.80
CA TYR A 249 -3.58 25.83 5.91
C TYR A 249 -4.68 24.99 6.60
N TRP A 250 -4.57 23.66 6.60
CA TRP A 250 -5.60 22.76 7.12
C TRP A 250 -5.12 21.75 8.18
N ALA A 251 -3.90 21.91 8.73
CA ALA A 251 -3.32 20.92 9.65
C ALA A 251 -4.04 20.83 11.01
N ASP A 252 -4.82 21.85 11.38
CA ASP A 252 -5.51 21.95 12.68
C ASP A 252 -7.03 21.78 12.56
N GLN A 253 -7.49 21.13 11.47
CA GLN A 253 -8.90 20.85 11.25
C GLN A 253 -9.42 19.86 12.30
N LYS A 254 -10.24 20.37 13.22
CA LYS A 254 -10.77 19.59 14.35
C LYS A 254 -11.78 18.54 13.89
N ASN A 255 -11.68 17.34 14.47
CA ASN A 255 -12.67 16.28 14.28
C ASN A 255 -13.93 16.51 15.14
N LYS A 256 -14.97 15.70 14.92
CA LYS A 256 -16.27 15.80 15.61
C LYS A 256 -16.16 15.78 17.14
N TRP A 257 -15.19 15.05 17.70
CA TRP A 257 -14.99 14.95 19.14
C TRP A 257 -14.35 16.21 19.71
N GLN A 258 -13.31 16.73 19.04
CA GLN A 258 -12.61 17.95 19.42
C GLN A 258 -13.51 19.19 19.33
N ARG A 259 -14.36 19.30 18.31
CA ARG A 259 -15.32 20.43 18.20
C ARG A 259 -16.29 20.51 19.37
N ARG A 260 -16.73 19.35 19.90
CA ARG A 260 -17.64 19.30 21.06
C ARG A 260 -17.00 19.82 22.34
N GLU A 261 -15.68 19.65 22.48
CA GLU A 261 -14.92 20.06 23.66
C GLU A 261 -14.56 21.55 23.64
N TYR A 262 -14.33 22.11 22.45
CA TYR A 262 -13.87 23.50 22.25
C TYR A 262 -14.94 24.46 21.69
N ALA A 263 -16.22 24.10 21.74
CA ALA A 263 -17.35 24.82 21.11
C ALA A 263 -17.51 26.29 21.52
N ALA A 264 -16.84 26.77 22.58
CA ALA A 264 -16.98 28.12 23.11
C ALA A 264 -16.14 29.19 22.38
N PHE A 265 -15.19 28.80 21.52
CA PHE A 265 -14.25 29.72 20.84
C PHE A 265 -13.98 29.31 19.39
N GLU A 266 -15.01 29.10 18.58
CA GLU A 266 -14.81 28.79 17.15
C GLU A 266 -15.03 30.00 16.26
N ASP A 267 -13.97 30.37 15.54
CA ASP A 267 -14.06 31.09 14.28
C ASP A 267 -14.48 30.08 13.22
N SER A 268 -15.79 29.94 13.00
CA SER A 268 -16.42 28.93 12.13
C SER A 268 -16.14 29.13 10.63
N GLN A 269 -15.36 30.17 10.28
CA GLN A 269 -15.20 30.64 8.92
C GLN A 269 -14.20 29.80 8.09
N PHE A 270 -13.27 29.08 8.73
CA PHE A 270 -12.23 28.27 8.06
C PHE A 270 -12.17 26.84 8.61
N SER A 271 -13.30 26.15 8.60
CA SER A 271 -13.42 24.78 9.09
C SER A 271 -14.17 23.95 8.07
N ASN A 272 -13.69 22.75 7.75
CA ASN A 272 -14.45 21.80 6.94
C ASN A 272 -14.62 20.48 7.70
N PRO A 273 -15.85 20.01 7.93
CA PRO A 273 -16.11 18.80 8.72
C PRO A 273 -15.58 17.52 8.07
N LEU A 274 -15.50 17.45 6.74
CA LEU A 274 -14.95 16.28 6.05
C LEU A 274 -13.42 16.23 6.22
N LEU A 275 -12.73 17.36 6.03
CA LEU A 275 -11.29 17.46 6.28
C LEU A 275 -10.93 17.12 7.74
N GLY A 276 -11.71 17.60 8.71
CA GLY A 276 -11.46 17.33 10.12
C GLY A 276 -11.66 15.86 10.51
N ASN A 277 -12.67 15.17 9.96
CA ASN A 277 -12.97 13.79 10.34
C ASN A 277 -12.21 12.75 9.51
N LEU A 278 -11.97 13.00 8.23
CA LEU A 278 -11.38 12.05 7.29
C LEU A 278 -9.91 12.36 6.97
N GLY A 279 -9.46 13.59 7.22
CA GLY A 279 -8.15 14.07 6.80
C GLY A 279 -7.02 13.91 7.82
N MET A 280 -7.22 13.23 8.97
CA MET A 280 -6.26 13.22 10.07
C MET A 280 -4.82 12.85 9.65
N GLN A 281 -4.64 11.80 8.85
CA GLN A 281 -3.31 11.39 8.36
C GLN A 281 -2.67 12.46 7.45
N GLY A 282 -3.49 13.07 6.59
CA GLY A 282 -3.02 14.15 5.72
C GLY A 282 -2.71 15.43 6.50
N GLN A 283 -3.43 15.73 7.59
CA GLN A 283 -3.12 16.85 8.48
C GLN A 283 -1.75 16.68 9.15
N GLU A 284 -1.47 15.47 9.65
CA GLU A 284 -0.15 15.16 10.23
C GLU A 284 0.95 15.30 9.19
N PHE A 285 0.77 14.70 8.02
CA PHE A 285 1.76 14.79 6.95
C PHE A 285 1.97 16.24 6.46
N PHE A 286 0.88 16.98 6.28
CA PHE A 286 0.93 18.40 5.91
C PHE A 286 1.73 19.18 6.94
N ARG A 287 1.49 19.00 8.24
CA ARG A 287 2.27 19.63 9.31
C ARG A 287 3.77 19.33 9.22
N GLU A 288 4.16 18.12 8.83
CA GLU A 288 5.56 17.76 8.63
C GLU A 288 6.16 18.42 7.38
N VAL A 289 5.39 18.54 6.29
CA VAL A 289 5.83 19.29 5.09
C VAL A 289 6.06 20.77 5.44
N LEU A 290 5.22 21.37 6.27
CA LEU A 290 5.37 22.77 6.71
C LEU A 290 6.57 23.03 7.61
N LYS A 291 7.07 22.00 8.30
CA LYS A 291 8.27 22.11 9.13
C LYS A 291 9.56 22.11 8.29
N LEU A 292 9.48 21.82 6.99
CA LEU A 292 10.65 21.84 6.13
C LEU A 292 11.08 23.30 5.90
N GLU A 293 12.34 23.58 6.21
CA GLU A 293 12.98 24.87 5.91
C GLU A 293 13.55 24.86 4.49
N ASP A 294 13.95 26.03 3.94
CA ASP A 294 14.63 26.16 2.64
C ASP A 294 13.95 25.44 1.46
N ILE A 295 12.63 25.57 1.34
CA ILE A 295 11.85 25.03 0.21
C ILE A 295 11.83 26.05 -0.93
N PHE A 296 12.05 25.58 -2.15
CA PHE A 296 11.80 26.35 -3.38
C PHE A 296 10.41 26.03 -3.89
N GLU A 297 9.47 26.91 -3.62
CA GLU A 297 8.14 26.82 -4.18
C GLU A 297 8.16 27.34 -5.61
N VAL A 298 7.67 26.54 -6.55
CA VAL A 298 7.64 26.93 -7.96
C VAL A 298 6.28 27.52 -8.26
N GLU A 299 6.20 28.84 -8.32
CA GLU A 299 5.04 29.54 -8.87
C GLU A 299 5.07 29.46 -10.41
N PRO A 300 3.94 29.19 -11.08
CA PRO A 300 3.80 29.53 -12.49
C PRO A 300 3.82 31.06 -12.59
N GLU A 301 4.59 31.61 -13.53
CA GLU A 301 4.63 33.05 -13.80
C GLU A 301 3.23 33.55 -14.22
N SER A 302 2.38 33.91 -13.26
CA SER A 302 1.24 34.80 -13.46
C SER A 302 1.67 36.23 -13.10
N GLU A 303 1.40 37.20 -13.98
CA GLU A 303 1.83 38.61 -13.88
C GLU A 303 1.32 39.40 -12.65
N THR A 304 0.65 38.76 -11.69
CA THR A 304 0.13 39.40 -10.49
C THR A 304 0.90 38.94 -9.26
N GLY A 305 1.93 39.71 -8.92
CA GLY A 305 2.71 39.55 -7.70
C GLY A 305 1.84 39.61 -6.44
N GLY A 306 1.92 38.54 -5.65
CA GLY A 306 1.38 38.47 -4.31
C GLY A 306 2.02 37.29 -3.60
N TYR A 307 2.96 37.56 -2.70
CA TYR A 307 3.61 36.57 -1.84
C TYR A 307 2.54 35.72 -1.13
N ARG A 308 2.31 34.50 -1.60
CA ARG A 308 1.60 33.46 -0.89
C ARG A 308 2.62 32.37 -0.60
N ASN A 309 2.84 32.05 0.67
CA ASN A 309 3.79 31.03 1.13
C ASN A 309 3.32 29.58 0.81
N TYR A 310 2.56 29.40 -0.27
CA TYR A 310 2.07 28.13 -0.80
C TYR A 310 1.76 28.31 -2.30
N ALA A 311 2.66 27.86 -3.18
CA ALA A 311 2.41 27.80 -4.62
C ALA A 311 1.36 26.72 -4.93
N TRP A 312 0.08 27.11 -4.88
CA TRP A 312 -1.04 26.30 -5.34
C TRP A 312 -1.25 26.48 -6.84
N ILE A 313 -1.24 25.38 -7.59
CA ILE A 313 -1.34 25.41 -9.05
C ILE A 313 -2.59 24.66 -9.46
N ASP A 314 -3.63 25.39 -9.86
CA ASP A 314 -4.75 24.80 -10.60
C ASP A 314 -5.49 25.84 -11.44
N ASP A 315 -4.86 26.26 -12.55
CA ASP A 315 -5.49 27.12 -13.56
C ASP A 315 -6.73 26.46 -14.20
N ARG A 316 -6.87 25.13 -14.07
CA ARG A 316 -8.01 24.38 -14.61
C ARG A 316 -9.25 24.47 -13.72
N ALA A 317 -9.15 25.08 -12.54
CA ALA A 317 -10.30 25.41 -11.71
C ALA A 317 -11.03 26.69 -12.17
N GLU A 318 -10.37 27.57 -12.96
CA GLU A 318 -11.03 28.76 -13.52
C GLU A 318 -11.67 28.51 -14.89
N ALA A 319 -11.34 27.39 -15.55
CA ALA A 319 -12.06 26.90 -16.72
C ALA A 319 -13.37 26.18 -16.31
N GLU A 320 -14.18 26.82 -15.47
CA GLU A 320 -15.55 26.37 -15.24
C GLU A 320 -16.39 26.74 -16.48
N PRO A 321 -17.22 25.83 -17.02
CA PRO A 321 -18.17 26.22 -18.04
C PRO A 321 -19.13 27.24 -17.42
N GLU A 322 -19.08 28.49 -17.87
CA GLU A 322 -19.95 29.63 -17.47
C GLU A 322 -21.47 29.39 -17.64
N SER A 323 -21.92 28.16 -17.90
CA SER A 323 -23.24 27.84 -18.43
C SER A 323 -24.08 26.89 -17.57
N SER A 324 -23.60 26.32 -16.46
CA SER A 324 -24.44 25.49 -15.59
C SER A 324 -24.04 25.60 -14.12
N ALA A 325 -25.03 25.79 -13.24
CA ALA A 325 -24.79 25.76 -11.80
C ALA A 325 -24.03 24.48 -11.40
N PRO A 326 -22.96 24.58 -10.57
CA PRO A 326 -22.14 23.42 -10.20
C PRO A 326 -23.01 22.37 -9.50
N GLY A 327 -22.79 21.10 -9.83
CA GLY A 327 -23.39 19.96 -9.16
C GLY A 327 -22.89 19.80 -7.72
N ILE A 328 -23.55 18.93 -6.96
CA ILE A 328 -23.28 18.65 -5.54
C ILE A 328 -21.82 18.20 -5.36
N LEU A 329 -21.31 17.34 -6.25
CA LEU A 329 -19.92 16.88 -6.16
C LEU A 329 -18.93 18.03 -6.30
N GLN A 330 -19.12 18.90 -7.29
CA GLN A 330 -18.24 20.06 -7.51
C GLN A 330 -18.29 21.02 -6.31
N ARG A 331 -19.47 21.27 -5.76
CA ARG A 331 -19.63 22.09 -4.54
C ARG A 331 -18.88 21.49 -3.35
N LEU A 332 -19.03 20.19 -3.11
CA LEU A 332 -18.33 19.50 -2.02
C LEU A 332 -16.80 19.57 -2.19
N GLN A 333 -16.31 19.39 -3.41
CA GLN A 333 -14.88 19.51 -3.72
C GLN A 333 -14.39 20.95 -3.51
N HIS A 334 -15.17 21.95 -3.92
CA HIS A 334 -14.89 23.37 -3.68
C HIS A 334 -14.82 23.68 -2.19
N ASP A 335 -15.80 23.25 -1.40
CA ASP A 335 -15.88 23.48 0.05
C ASP A 335 -14.68 22.86 0.79
N ILE A 336 -14.26 21.66 0.39
CA ILE A 336 -13.04 21.03 0.91
C ILE A 336 -11.82 21.90 0.56
N ARG A 337 -11.70 22.28 -0.71
CA ARG A 337 -10.55 23.00 -1.22
C ARG A 337 -10.37 24.38 -0.58
N LYS A 338 -11.47 25.11 -0.37
CA LYS A 338 -11.51 26.46 0.23
C LYS A 338 -11.75 26.46 1.75
N GLN A 339 -11.86 25.29 2.38
CA GLN A 339 -12.19 25.12 3.81
C GLN A 339 -13.50 25.77 4.26
N VAL A 340 -14.50 25.79 3.38
CA VAL A 340 -15.81 26.35 3.71
C VAL A 340 -16.62 25.33 4.51
N SER A 341 -17.25 25.79 5.59
CA SER A 341 -18.22 25.01 6.36
C SER A 341 -19.61 25.15 5.74
N PRO A 342 -20.27 24.05 5.35
CA PRO A 342 -21.66 24.10 4.90
C PRO A 342 -22.57 24.60 6.04
N GLY A 343 -23.43 25.58 5.76
CA GLY A 343 -24.44 26.07 6.71
C GLY A 343 -23.98 27.16 7.68
N ALA A 344 -22.84 27.80 7.44
CA ALA A 344 -22.37 28.97 8.20
C ALA A 344 -23.17 30.26 7.85
N GLY A 345 -24.50 30.21 7.97
CA GLY A 345 -25.39 31.38 7.89
C GLY A 345 -26.02 31.68 6.52
N GLU A 346 -25.67 30.93 5.47
CA GLU A 346 -26.28 31.08 4.14
C GLU A 346 -27.41 30.06 3.90
N GLU A 347 -28.45 30.47 3.16
CA GLU A 347 -29.47 29.55 2.67
C GLU A 347 -28.79 28.45 1.85
N LEU A 348 -29.13 27.19 2.15
CA LEU A 348 -28.60 26.07 1.38
C LEU A 348 -28.95 26.30 -0.11
N PRO A 349 -27.95 26.36 -0.99
CA PRO A 349 -28.21 26.66 -2.39
C PRO A 349 -29.11 25.59 -3.00
N GLY A 350 -30.06 26.02 -3.83
CA GLY A 350 -31.00 25.12 -4.51
C GLY A 350 -30.26 23.98 -5.21
N LEU A 351 -30.74 22.75 -4.99
CA LEU A 351 -30.27 21.57 -5.71
C LEU A 351 -30.99 21.48 -7.05
N SER A 352 -30.24 21.22 -8.12
CA SER A 352 -30.88 20.86 -9.38
C SER A 352 -31.52 19.48 -9.22
N GLY A 353 -32.80 19.34 -9.60
CA GLY A 353 -33.49 18.04 -9.59
C GLY A 353 -32.93 17.04 -10.61
N THR A 354 -31.98 17.44 -11.46
CA THR A 354 -31.34 16.63 -12.50
C THR A 354 -29.88 16.30 -12.21
N ASP A 355 -29.35 16.69 -11.05
CA ASP A 355 -27.96 16.43 -10.69
C ASP A 355 -27.76 14.99 -10.23
N ASP A 356 -26.89 14.26 -10.92
CA ASP A 356 -26.51 12.88 -10.62
C ASP A 356 -25.01 12.71 -10.32
N SER A 357 -24.31 13.81 -10.01
CA SER A 357 -22.88 13.81 -9.68
C SER A 357 -22.53 13.06 -8.38
N LEU A 358 -23.45 12.99 -7.44
CA LEU A 358 -23.33 12.20 -6.21
C LEU A 358 -24.65 11.48 -5.93
N THR A 359 -24.63 10.14 -5.95
CA THR A 359 -25.81 9.32 -5.70
C THR A 359 -25.54 8.31 -4.58
N ILE A 360 -26.56 8.04 -3.77
CA ILE A 360 -26.50 7.06 -2.67
C ILE A 360 -27.54 5.97 -2.95
N HIS A 361 -27.08 4.72 -3.02
CA HIS A 361 -27.93 3.56 -3.31
C HIS A 361 -27.99 2.65 -2.08
N SER A 362 -29.18 2.44 -1.53
CA SER A 362 -29.42 1.48 -0.46
C SER A 362 -29.95 0.17 -1.04
N CYS A 363 -29.23 -0.93 -0.84
CA CYS A 363 -29.55 -2.24 -1.40
C CYS A 363 -29.64 -3.30 -0.30
N HIS A 364 -30.43 -4.34 -0.52
CA HIS A 364 -30.72 -5.35 0.51
C HIS A 364 -29.64 -6.43 0.70
N TYR A 365 -28.87 -6.75 -0.35
CA TYR A 365 -27.81 -7.78 -0.33
C TYR A 365 -26.80 -7.56 -1.46
N ASP A 366 -25.66 -8.24 -1.41
CA ASP A 366 -24.51 -8.00 -2.29
C ASP A 366 -24.83 -8.17 -3.78
N LEU A 367 -25.55 -9.23 -4.17
CA LEU A 367 -25.97 -9.43 -5.56
C LEU A 367 -26.79 -8.24 -6.07
N ARG A 368 -27.72 -7.73 -5.25
CA ARG A 368 -28.53 -6.57 -5.63
C ARG A 368 -27.70 -5.31 -5.80
N GLN A 369 -26.65 -5.12 -4.98
CA GLN A 369 -25.72 -4.00 -5.14
C GLN A 369 -25.05 -4.05 -6.52
N VAL A 370 -24.57 -5.23 -6.94
CA VAL A 370 -23.92 -5.42 -8.25
C VAL A 370 -24.90 -5.21 -9.40
N GLU A 371 -26.14 -5.71 -9.30
CA GLU A 371 -27.19 -5.47 -10.30
C GLU A 371 -27.53 -3.99 -10.47
N VAL A 372 -27.68 -3.26 -9.35
CA VAL A 372 -27.96 -1.82 -9.37
C VAL A 372 -26.77 -1.07 -9.97
N LEU A 373 -25.54 -1.41 -9.58
CA LEU A 373 -24.32 -0.85 -10.15
C LEU A 373 -24.25 -1.07 -11.66
N HIS A 374 -24.48 -2.31 -12.12
CA HIS A 374 -24.48 -2.64 -13.55
C HIS A 374 -25.43 -1.74 -14.33
N ASN A 375 -26.68 -1.62 -13.88
CA ASN A 375 -27.68 -0.77 -14.54
C ASN A 375 -27.29 0.72 -14.52
N HIS A 376 -26.70 1.20 -13.43
CA HIS A 376 -26.23 2.57 -13.32
C HIS A 376 -25.07 2.86 -14.29
N LEU A 377 -24.11 1.94 -14.41
CA LEU A 377 -23.01 2.04 -15.38
C LEU A 377 -23.51 2.09 -16.81
N LEU A 378 -24.50 1.26 -17.17
CA LEU A 378 -25.10 1.32 -18.51
C LEU A 378 -25.76 2.67 -18.79
N ALA A 379 -26.52 3.20 -17.82
CA ALA A 379 -27.13 4.52 -17.95
C ALA A 379 -26.08 5.63 -18.08
N LEU A 380 -24.97 5.53 -17.35
CA LEU A 380 -23.86 6.48 -17.41
C LEU A 380 -23.14 6.42 -18.77
N LEU A 381 -22.86 5.23 -19.29
CA LEU A 381 -22.20 5.03 -20.59
C LEU A 381 -23.09 5.47 -21.77
N GLN A 382 -24.42 5.36 -21.65
CA GLN A 382 -25.36 5.89 -22.65
C GLN A 382 -25.28 7.41 -22.81
N LYS A 383 -24.79 8.15 -21.80
CA LYS A 383 -24.56 9.60 -21.93
C LYS A 383 -23.38 9.94 -22.84
N HIS A 384 -22.53 8.96 -23.19
CA HIS A 384 -21.32 9.13 -24.01
C HIS A 384 -20.32 10.19 -23.47
N GLN A 385 -20.39 10.49 -22.18
CA GLN A 385 -19.49 11.43 -21.50
C GLN A 385 -18.25 10.77 -20.91
N TYR A 386 -18.30 9.45 -20.71
CA TYR A 386 -17.28 8.69 -20.00
C TYR A 386 -16.90 7.44 -20.80
N ALA A 387 -15.61 7.14 -20.85
CA ALA A 387 -15.11 5.86 -21.31
C ALA A 387 -15.08 4.86 -20.14
N LEU A 388 -15.01 3.56 -20.47
CA LEU A 388 -14.88 2.51 -19.46
C LEU A 388 -13.64 2.68 -18.58
N ASN A 389 -12.55 3.19 -19.16
CA ASN A 389 -11.30 3.43 -18.44
C ASN A 389 -11.37 4.59 -17.45
N ASP A 390 -12.42 5.42 -17.50
CA ASP A 390 -12.62 6.53 -16.56
C ASP A 390 -13.34 6.09 -15.29
N ILE A 391 -13.76 4.81 -15.21
CA ILE A 391 -14.61 4.29 -14.14
C ILE A 391 -13.80 3.37 -13.22
N LEU A 392 -13.75 3.73 -11.93
CA LEU A 392 -13.16 2.90 -10.88
C LEU A 392 -14.25 2.42 -9.92
N ILE A 393 -14.31 1.10 -9.70
CA ILE A 393 -15.20 0.48 -8.72
C ILE A 393 -14.34 -0.05 -7.57
N MET A 394 -14.64 0.38 -6.35
CA MET A 394 -13.91 -0.03 -5.15
C MET A 394 -14.85 -0.73 -4.16
N ALA A 395 -14.34 -1.77 -3.52
CA ALA A 395 -15.01 -2.47 -2.43
C ALA A 395 -14.01 -2.77 -1.30
N PRO A 396 -14.44 -2.82 -0.02
CA PRO A 396 -13.56 -3.17 1.09
C PRO A 396 -12.91 -4.55 0.96
N ASP A 397 -13.62 -5.49 0.34
CA ASP A 397 -13.12 -6.81 -0.06
C ASP A 397 -13.69 -7.16 -1.43
N ILE A 398 -12.89 -6.95 -2.49
CA ILE A 398 -13.29 -7.23 -3.86
C ILE A 398 -13.47 -8.74 -4.12
N SER A 399 -12.81 -9.60 -3.34
CA SER A 399 -12.89 -11.05 -3.47
C SER A 399 -14.29 -11.57 -3.15
N ARG A 400 -14.99 -10.92 -2.21
CA ARG A 400 -16.39 -11.22 -1.90
C ARG A 400 -17.35 -10.94 -3.06
N PHE A 401 -17.07 -9.91 -3.87
CA PHE A 401 -17.91 -9.50 -4.99
C PHE A 401 -17.51 -10.13 -6.33
N ALA A 402 -16.30 -10.68 -6.43
CA ALA A 402 -15.73 -11.26 -7.65
C ALA A 402 -16.71 -12.12 -8.47
N THR A 403 -17.27 -13.16 -7.85
CA THR A 403 -18.20 -14.09 -8.52
C THR A 403 -19.52 -13.43 -8.87
N LEU A 404 -20.00 -12.48 -8.05
CA LEU A 404 -21.23 -11.75 -8.30
C LEU A 404 -21.08 -10.78 -9.47
N ILE A 405 -19.93 -10.09 -9.56
CA ILE A 405 -19.59 -9.21 -10.69
C ILE A 405 -19.55 -10.02 -11.97
N GLN A 406 -18.85 -11.17 -11.99
CA GLN A 406 -18.84 -12.08 -13.15
C GLN A 406 -20.26 -12.51 -13.54
N ALA A 407 -21.03 -13.01 -12.57
CA ALA A 407 -22.38 -13.49 -12.83
C ALA A 407 -23.31 -12.43 -13.41
N VAL A 408 -23.16 -11.15 -13.05
CA VAL A 408 -24.03 -10.05 -13.52
C VAL A 408 -23.46 -9.40 -14.79
N PHE A 409 -22.17 -9.07 -14.83
CA PHE A 409 -21.56 -8.29 -15.91
C PHE A 409 -21.40 -9.13 -17.18
N ASP A 410 -21.13 -10.44 -17.05
CA ASP A 410 -20.98 -11.34 -18.20
C ASP A 410 -22.30 -11.63 -18.92
N GLN A 411 -23.45 -11.26 -18.34
CA GLN A 411 -24.75 -11.41 -18.97
C GLN A 411 -25.13 -10.24 -19.90
N GLY A 412 -24.28 -9.21 -20.00
CA GLY A 412 -24.65 -7.94 -20.63
C GLY A 412 -23.55 -7.35 -21.54
N PRO A 413 -23.72 -6.09 -21.96
CA PRO A 413 -22.77 -5.40 -22.84
C PRO A 413 -21.45 -5.04 -22.14
N LEU A 414 -21.37 -5.23 -20.81
CA LEU A 414 -20.12 -5.10 -20.06
C LEU A 414 -19.29 -6.39 -20.05
N ALA A 415 -19.80 -7.49 -20.65
CA ALA A 415 -19.08 -8.76 -20.72
C ALA A 415 -17.70 -8.57 -21.38
N GLY A 416 -16.64 -9.00 -20.70
CA GLY A 416 -15.25 -8.84 -21.16
C GLY A 416 -14.71 -7.39 -21.15
N HIS A 417 -15.48 -6.42 -20.64
CA HIS A 417 -15.14 -4.99 -20.60
C HIS A 417 -14.90 -4.47 -19.18
N TYR A 418 -14.39 -5.33 -18.30
CA TYR A 418 -13.96 -4.97 -16.95
C TYR A 418 -12.74 -5.81 -16.53
N ALA A 419 -11.96 -5.31 -15.59
CA ALA A 419 -10.85 -6.02 -14.99
C ALA A 419 -10.98 -6.00 -13.47
N LEU A 420 -10.73 -7.15 -12.84
CA LEU A 420 -10.70 -7.27 -11.39
C LEU A 420 -9.24 -7.29 -10.92
N SER A 421 -8.90 -6.31 -10.09
CA SER A 421 -7.59 -6.17 -9.47
C SER A 421 -7.64 -6.61 -8.00
N ASP A 422 -6.47 -6.80 -7.38
CA ASP A 422 -6.32 -7.09 -5.93
C ASP A 422 -6.89 -8.43 -5.44
N ARG A 423 -6.93 -9.43 -6.31
CA ARG A 423 -7.24 -10.81 -5.92
C ARG A 423 -6.02 -11.54 -5.37
N SER A 424 -6.24 -12.46 -4.44
CA SER A 424 -5.18 -13.34 -3.96
C SER A 424 -4.73 -14.30 -5.08
N ILE A 425 -3.41 -14.45 -5.27
CA ILE A 425 -2.82 -15.36 -6.27
C ILE A 425 -3.36 -16.79 -6.13
N SER A 426 -3.69 -17.21 -4.90
CA SER A 426 -4.26 -18.52 -4.60
C SER A 426 -5.67 -18.75 -5.18
N GLN A 427 -6.44 -17.70 -5.42
CA GLN A 427 -7.81 -17.82 -5.95
C GLN A 427 -7.85 -17.83 -7.48
N ASP A 428 -6.87 -17.21 -8.14
CA ASP A 428 -6.83 -17.13 -9.61
C ASP A 428 -5.94 -18.22 -10.26
N ASN A 429 -5.11 -18.94 -9.48
CA ASN A 429 -4.20 -19.96 -10.01
C ASN A 429 -4.56 -21.38 -9.54
N LEU A 430 -5.30 -22.10 -10.40
CA LEU A 430 -5.71 -23.50 -10.18
C LEU A 430 -4.54 -24.46 -9.91
N LEU A 431 -3.34 -24.19 -10.45
CA LEU A 431 -2.16 -25.01 -10.17
C LEU A 431 -1.64 -24.79 -8.75
N ALA A 432 -1.68 -23.54 -8.27
CA ALA A 432 -1.29 -23.22 -6.90
C ALA A 432 -2.27 -23.84 -5.90
N GLU A 433 -3.58 -23.81 -6.18
CA GLU A 433 -4.60 -24.49 -5.37
C GLU A 433 -4.35 -26.00 -5.32
N ALA A 434 -4.12 -26.65 -6.48
CA ALA A 434 -3.81 -28.07 -6.52
C ALA A 434 -2.53 -28.41 -5.73
N PHE A 435 -1.49 -27.58 -5.83
CA PHE A 435 -0.25 -27.75 -5.07
C PHE A 435 -0.46 -27.64 -3.55
N LEU A 436 -1.18 -26.62 -3.08
CA LEU A 436 -1.53 -26.49 -1.66
C LEU A 436 -2.42 -27.64 -1.20
N GLY A 437 -3.33 -28.11 -2.06
CA GLY A 437 -4.14 -29.30 -1.83
C GLY A 437 -3.27 -30.54 -1.59
N ILE A 438 -2.20 -30.75 -2.35
CA ILE A 438 -1.26 -31.86 -2.15
C ILE A 438 -0.59 -31.76 -0.78
N LEU A 439 -0.09 -30.57 -0.40
CA LEU A 439 0.52 -30.35 0.91
C LEU A 439 -0.48 -30.63 2.04
N SER A 440 -1.73 -30.18 1.89
CA SER A 440 -2.79 -30.44 2.86
C SER A 440 -3.15 -31.93 2.96
N LEU A 441 -3.11 -32.66 1.85
CA LEU A 441 -3.38 -34.10 1.82
C LEU A 441 -2.31 -34.86 2.61
N CYS A 442 -1.03 -34.48 2.48
CA CYS A 442 0.10 -35.11 3.21
C CYS A 442 -0.03 -35.00 4.74
N HIS A 443 -0.74 -34.00 5.25
CA HIS A 443 -1.01 -33.82 6.69
C HIS A 443 -2.41 -34.29 7.09
N SER A 444 -3.19 -34.81 6.14
CA SER A 444 -4.54 -35.34 6.37
C SER A 444 -4.49 -36.85 6.66
N ARG A 445 -5.67 -37.45 6.88
CA ARG A 445 -5.82 -38.91 6.95
C ARG A 445 -5.99 -39.56 5.56
N PHE A 446 -5.60 -38.87 4.49
CA PHE A 446 -5.85 -39.26 3.10
C PHE A 446 -7.32 -39.61 2.82
N PRO A 447 -8.30 -38.72 3.11
CA PRO A 447 -9.69 -39.00 2.80
C PRO A 447 -9.89 -39.07 1.28
N VAL A 448 -10.68 -40.04 0.82
CA VAL A 448 -10.93 -40.26 -0.61
C VAL A 448 -11.51 -39.03 -1.29
N SER A 449 -12.35 -38.25 -0.60
CA SER A 449 -12.91 -36.99 -1.13
C SER A 449 -11.83 -35.98 -1.52
N GLN A 450 -10.78 -35.83 -0.71
CA GLN A 450 -9.69 -34.88 -0.96
C GLN A 450 -8.76 -35.37 -2.08
N VAL A 451 -8.53 -36.68 -2.19
CA VAL A 451 -7.81 -37.28 -3.31
C VAL A 451 -8.57 -37.05 -4.62
N LEU A 452 -9.88 -37.27 -4.63
CA LEU A 452 -10.72 -37.03 -5.79
C LEU A 452 -10.77 -35.55 -6.18
N GLN A 453 -10.81 -34.64 -5.20
CA GLN A 453 -10.75 -33.18 -5.43
C GLN A 453 -9.43 -32.77 -6.10
N LEU A 454 -8.30 -33.35 -5.70
CA LEU A 454 -7.02 -33.11 -6.37
C LEU A 454 -7.03 -33.61 -7.82
N LEU A 455 -7.67 -34.75 -8.07
CA LEU A 455 -7.84 -35.30 -9.42
C LEU A 455 -8.87 -34.53 -10.27
N ASP A 456 -9.58 -33.53 -9.74
CA ASP A 456 -10.35 -32.61 -10.58
C ASP A 456 -9.41 -31.66 -11.36
N SER A 457 -8.20 -31.41 -10.84
CA SER A 457 -7.16 -30.64 -11.52
C SER A 457 -6.69 -31.33 -12.82
N GLN A 458 -6.81 -30.62 -13.94
CA GLN A 458 -6.38 -31.12 -15.25
C GLN A 458 -4.88 -31.45 -15.28
N ALA A 459 -4.04 -30.67 -14.59
CA ALA A 459 -2.60 -30.89 -14.57
C ALA A 459 -2.21 -32.20 -13.87
N LEU A 460 -2.90 -32.54 -12.77
CA LEU A 460 -2.68 -33.80 -12.07
C LEU A 460 -3.21 -34.97 -12.90
N ARG A 461 -4.40 -34.85 -13.49
CA ARG A 461 -4.92 -35.89 -14.40
C ARG A 461 -4.00 -36.17 -15.58
N ALA A 462 -3.51 -35.13 -16.24
CA ALA A 462 -2.56 -35.28 -17.33
C ALA A 462 -1.25 -35.97 -16.88
N ARG A 463 -0.75 -35.66 -15.68
CA ARG A 463 0.44 -36.31 -15.11
C ARG A 463 0.25 -37.81 -14.89
N PHE A 464 -0.93 -38.23 -14.45
CA PHE A 464 -1.26 -39.65 -14.21
C PHE A 464 -1.88 -40.36 -15.41
N GLY A 465 -2.07 -39.66 -16.53
CA GLY A 465 -2.68 -40.24 -17.73
C GLY A 465 -4.18 -40.50 -17.61
N PHE A 466 -4.88 -39.82 -16.70
CA PHE A 466 -6.33 -39.96 -16.53
C PHE A 466 -7.09 -39.01 -17.45
N SER A 467 -8.07 -39.56 -18.16
CA SER A 467 -9.08 -38.78 -18.88
C SER A 467 -10.20 -38.31 -17.94
N SER A 468 -11.12 -37.49 -18.45
CA SER A 468 -12.34 -37.12 -17.71
C SER A 468 -13.27 -38.31 -17.49
N GLU A 469 -13.27 -39.29 -18.38
CA GLU A 469 -14.11 -40.50 -18.29
C GLU A 469 -13.56 -41.47 -17.23
N ASP A 470 -12.24 -41.60 -17.14
CA ASP A 470 -11.59 -42.44 -16.11
C ASP A 470 -11.98 -42.02 -14.70
N MET A 471 -12.20 -40.72 -14.47
CA MET A 471 -12.62 -40.21 -13.17
C MET A 471 -14.00 -40.71 -12.74
N VAL A 472 -14.90 -41.01 -13.69
CA VAL A 472 -16.20 -41.61 -13.38
C VAL A 472 -16.01 -43.03 -12.88
N THR A 473 -15.19 -43.83 -13.57
CA THR A 473 -14.86 -45.20 -13.20
C THR A 473 -14.11 -45.27 -11.88
N ILE A 474 -13.12 -44.40 -11.66
CA ILE A 474 -12.34 -44.34 -10.41
C ILE A 474 -13.27 -44.04 -9.21
N ARG A 475 -14.20 -43.09 -9.35
CA ARG A 475 -15.17 -42.79 -8.29
C ARG A 475 -16.08 -43.99 -7.99
N ALA A 476 -16.55 -44.69 -9.02
CA ALA A 476 -17.37 -45.88 -8.86
C ALA A 476 -16.61 -46.99 -8.11
N TRP A 477 -15.39 -47.32 -8.54
CA TRP A 477 -14.56 -48.35 -7.90
C TRP A 477 -14.21 -48.03 -6.45
N LEU A 478 -13.84 -46.77 -6.15
CA LEU A 478 -13.54 -46.36 -4.78
C LEU A 478 -14.77 -46.48 -3.87
N SER A 479 -15.96 -46.17 -4.41
CA SER A 479 -17.21 -46.32 -3.67
C SER A 479 -17.59 -47.79 -3.46
N GLU A 480 -17.43 -48.65 -4.47
CA GLU A 480 -17.72 -50.09 -4.39
C GLU A 480 -16.75 -50.80 -3.43
N ALA A 481 -15.47 -50.46 -3.50
CA ALA A 481 -14.44 -50.95 -2.59
C ALA A 481 -14.54 -50.37 -1.18
N LYS A 482 -15.50 -49.46 -0.92
CA LYS A 482 -15.75 -48.80 0.37
C LYS A 482 -14.49 -48.15 0.95
N VAL A 483 -13.66 -47.58 0.08
CA VAL A 483 -12.46 -46.86 0.50
C VAL A 483 -12.91 -45.51 1.04
N HIS A 484 -12.54 -45.21 2.28
CA HIS A 484 -12.91 -43.96 2.93
C HIS A 484 -11.69 -43.07 3.21
N TRP A 485 -10.59 -43.65 3.70
CA TRP A 485 -9.37 -42.92 4.05
C TRP A 485 -8.19 -43.88 4.28
N GLY A 486 -6.98 -43.30 4.40
CA GLY A 486 -5.75 -43.99 4.78
C GLY A 486 -4.86 -44.33 3.58
N LYS A 487 -3.56 -44.03 3.69
CA LYS A 487 -2.58 -44.33 2.65
C LYS A 487 -2.15 -45.79 2.68
N ASP A 488 -1.81 -46.29 3.87
CA ASP A 488 -1.28 -47.64 4.06
C ASP A 488 -1.48 -48.16 5.51
N ALA A 489 -1.11 -49.42 5.73
CA ALA A 489 -1.22 -50.09 7.03
C ALA A 489 -0.36 -49.45 8.13
N ALA A 490 0.82 -48.94 7.77
CA ALA A 490 1.79 -48.39 8.71
C ALA A 490 1.33 -47.02 9.25
N GLU A 491 0.80 -46.16 8.38
CA GLU A 491 0.19 -44.88 8.77
C GLU A 491 -1.01 -45.10 9.70
N ARG A 492 -1.84 -46.10 9.39
CA ARG A 492 -3.00 -46.44 10.23
C ARG A 492 -2.59 -46.98 11.60
N GLU A 493 -1.53 -47.80 11.67
CA GLU A 493 -0.96 -48.26 12.93
C GLU A 493 -0.38 -47.11 13.75
N LEU A 494 0.32 -46.17 13.12
CA LEU A 494 0.86 -44.99 13.77
C LEU A 494 -0.22 -44.07 14.36
N LEU A 495 -1.35 -43.90 13.66
CA LEU A 495 -2.44 -43.02 14.10
C LEU A 495 -3.39 -43.66 15.13
N TYR A 496 -3.58 -44.98 15.11
CA TYR A 496 -4.62 -45.66 15.89
C TYR A 496 -4.15 -46.89 16.67
N GLY A 497 -2.85 -47.23 16.59
CA GLY A 497 -2.28 -48.42 17.22
C GLY A 497 -2.77 -49.75 16.64
N ARG A 498 -3.33 -49.73 15.42
CA ARG A 498 -3.85 -50.92 14.72
C ARG A 498 -3.60 -50.81 13.22
N ALA A 499 -2.79 -51.71 12.65
CA ALA A 499 -2.46 -51.71 11.22
C ALA A 499 -3.70 -51.99 10.34
N PHE A 500 -4.30 -53.16 10.48
CA PHE A 500 -5.65 -53.48 10.03
C PHE A 500 -6.14 -54.60 10.96
N ALA A 501 -7.23 -54.41 11.70
CA ALA A 501 -7.89 -55.57 12.29
C ALA A 501 -8.39 -56.42 11.11
N ASN A 502 -8.24 -57.75 11.19
CA ASN A 502 -8.47 -58.74 10.14
C ASN A 502 -9.88 -58.78 9.49
N TYR A 503 -10.61 -57.68 9.35
CA TYR A 503 -11.82 -57.58 8.55
C TYR A 503 -11.95 -56.17 7.98
N SER A 504 -11.62 -56.04 6.68
CA SER A 504 -12.15 -55.00 5.79
C SER A 504 -13.59 -55.32 5.43
#